data_AF-A0A7J3SBU0-F1
#
_entry.id   AF-A0A7J3SBU0-F1
#
_cell.length_a   1.000
_cell.length_b   1.000
_cell.length_c   1.000
_cell.angle_alpha   90.00
_cell.angle_beta   90.00
_cell.angle_gamma   90.00
#
_symmetry.space_group_name_H-M   'P 1'
#
loop_
_entity.id
_entity.type
_entity.pdbx_description
1 polymer ?
#
loop_
_entity_poly.entity_id
_entity_poly.type
_entity_poly.pdbx_seq_one_letter_code
_entity_poly.pdbx_strand_id
1 'polypeptide(L)'
;MKSEIQRVIVFDKKRIGKVHRRYVDNMKIYLGHPVMGVKPLFEARISKETAKLALEKFKANFEDKGDFLIVSGEDVDEKIRRLVVFSGARQTVDDFLGRLLLDTVTSMGEVEVLFWYSRFINAYEGGDYWDVNRVAKSLKTLYRIRVK
;
A
#
# COMPACT_ATOMS: atom_id res chain seq x y z
N MET A 1 -10.66 -12.94 -26.42
CA MET A 1 -10.27 -13.03 -24.99
C MET A 1 -9.78 -11.66 -24.57
N LYS A 2 -10.49 -10.96 -23.68
CA LYS A 2 -9.91 -9.78 -23.01
C LYS A 2 -8.83 -10.31 -22.07
N SER A 3 -7.59 -9.84 -22.21
CA SER A 3 -6.57 -10.12 -21.20
C SER A 3 -7.04 -9.50 -19.89
N GLU A 4 -7.24 -10.33 -18.86
CA GLU A 4 -7.58 -9.84 -17.53
C GLU A 4 -6.45 -8.91 -17.05
N ILE A 5 -6.83 -7.74 -16.51
CA ILE A 5 -5.85 -6.75 -16.05
C ILE A 5 -5.12 -7.35 -14.84
N GLN A 6 -3.79 -7.29 -14.84
CA GLN A 6 -2.94 -7.81 -13.77
C GLN A 6 -2.05 -6.74 -13.17
N ARG A 7 -1.79 -6.87 -11.87
CA ARG A 7 -0.91 -5.99 -11.08
C ARG A 7 0.03 -6.85 -10.25
N VAL A 8 1.28 -6.43 -10.14
CA VAL A 8 2.31 -7.21 -9.46
C VAL A 8 2.74 -6.51 -8.19
N ILE A 9 2.80 -7.24 -7.08
CA ILE A 9 3.27 -6.73 -5.80
C ILE A 9 4.49 -7.54 -5.40
N VAL A 10 5.66 -6.89 -5.33
CA VAL A 10 6.93 -7.52 -4.96
C VAL A 10 7.26 -7.19 -3.51
N PHE A 11 7.86 -8.15 -2.80
CA PHE A 11 8.29 -7.97 -1.42
C PHE A 11 9.80 -8.12 -1.30
N ASP A 12 10.43 -7.17 -0.62
CA ASP A 12 11.85 -7.22 -0.31
C ASP A 12 12.16 -6.64 1.07
N LYS A 13 13.45 -6.65 1.42
CA LYS A 13 13.96 -6.02 2.64
C LYS A 13 14.66 -4.73 2.26
N LYS A 14 14.26 -3.61 2.85
CA LYS A 14 14.91 -2.30 2.68
C LYS A 14 15.79 -1.96 3.88
N ARG A 15 17.03 -1.55 3.63
CA ARG A 15 17.93 -1.05 4.67
C ARG A 15 17.58 0.40 4.99
N ILE A 16 17.27 0.70 6.25
CA ILE A 16 16.89 2.03 6.73
C ILE A 16 17.74 2.47 7.93
N GLY A 17 17.75 3.78 8.21
CA GLY A 17 18.48 4.39 9.33
C GLY A 17 19.83 4.96 8.90
N LYS A 18 20.18 6.16 9.39
CA LYS A 18 21.49 6.78 9.11
C LYS A 18 22.60 6.24 10.02
N VAL A 19 22.30 6.11 11.32
CA VAL A 19 23.26 5.69 12.37
C VAL A 19 23.10 4.19 12.69
N HIS A 20 21.92 3.78 13.14
CA HIS A 20 21.61 2.37 13.41
C HIS A 20 20.85 1.77 12.22
N ARG A 21 21.60 1.13 11.32
CA ARG A 21 21.02 0.54 10.11
C ARG A 21 20.29 -0.76 10.45
N ARG A 22 19.03 -0.88 10.02
CA ARG A 22 18.23 -2.11 10.13
C ARG A 22 17.52 -2.42 8.82
N TYR A 23 17.18 -3.68 8.61
CA TYR A 23 16.31 -4.10 7.52
C TYR A 23 14.86 -4.06 7.97
N VAL A 24 13.99 -3.53 7.11
CA VAL A 24 12.53 -3.55 7.28
C VAL A 24 11.90 -4.20 6.06
N ASP A 25 10.76 -4.85 6.26
CA ASP A 25 9.96 -5.35 5.14
C ASP A 25 9.46 -4.18 4.30
N ASN A 26 9.35 -4.46 3.02
CA ASN A 26 9.04 -3.45 2.04
C ASN A 26 8.24 -4.06 0.89
N MET A 27 7.12 -3.42 0.59
CA MET A 27 6.21 -3.79 -0.48
C MET A 27 6.35 -2.78 -1.61
N LYS A 28 6.42 -3.29 -2.85
CA LYS A 28 6.47 -2.48 -4.08
C LYS A 28 5.34 -2.90 -5.01
N ILE A 29 4.53 -1.95 -5.45
CA ILE A 29 3.41 -2.18 -6.38
C ILE A 29 3.84 -1.76 -7.79
N TYR A 30 3.57 -2.61 -8.78
CA TYR A 30 3.81 -2.35 -10.19
C TYR A 30 2.52 -2.55 -11.00
N LEU A 31 2.34 -1.72 -12.03
CA LEU A 31 1.21 -1.82 -12.97
C LEU A 31 1.31 -3.03 -13.92
N GLY A 32 2.48 -3.65 -14.00
CA GLY A 32 2.78 -4.85 -14.76
C GLY A 32 4.01 -5.55 -14.18
N HIS A 33 4.70 -6.37 -14.98
CA HIS A 33 5.94 -6.99 -14.52
C HIS A 33 7.00 -5.95 -14.18
N PRO A 34 7.76 -6.13 -13.08
CA PRO A 34 8.84 -5.22 -12.71
C PRO A 34 9.89 -5.14 -13.81
N VAL A 35 10.27 -3.92 -14.19
CA VAL A 35 11.37 -3.68 -15.14
C VAL A 35 12.50 -3.00 -14.37
N MET A 36 13.73 -3.47 -14.57
CA MET A 36 14.91 -2.92 -13.92
C MET A 36 15.04 -1.42 -14.21
N GLY A 37 15.25 -0.61 -13.16
CA GLY A 37 15.38 0.84 -13.27
C GLY A 37 14.04 1.60 -13.32
N VAL A 38 12.90 0.92 -13.44
CA VAL A 38 11.58 1.56 -13.37
C VAL A 38 11.13 1.67 -11.92
N LYS A 39 10.82 2.90 -11.49
CA LYS A 39 10.26 3.17 -10.16
C LYS A 39 8.91 2.46 -10.02
N PRO A 40 8.65 1.74 -8.91
CA PRO A 40 7.34 1.15 -8.68
C PRO A 40 6.28 2.25 -8.58
N LEU A 41 5.01 1.93 -8.90
CA LEU A 41 3.86 2.82 -8.74
C LEU A 41 3.80 3.37 -7.31
N PHE A 42 4.05 2.50 -6.33
CA PHE A 42 4.08 2.86 -4.93
C PHE A 42 4.95 1.89 -4.14
N GLU A 43 5.58 2.39 -3.08
CA GLU A 43 6.38 1.60 -2.15
C GLU A 43 6.02 1.94 -0.71
N ALA A 44 5.86 0.93 0.14
CA ALA A 44 5.56 1.11 1.56
C ALA A 44 6.24 0.06 2.43
N ARG A 45 6.64 0.47 3.65
CA ARG A 45 7.29 -0.41 4.64
C ARG A 45 6.26 -1.29 5.36
N ILE A 46 5.71 -2.28 4.65
CA ILE A 46 4.78 -3.27 5.21
C ILE A 46 5.18 -4.68 4.77
N SER A 47 4.81 -5.68 5.58
CA SER A 47 5.10 -7.10 5.30
C SER A 47 4.15 -7.67 4.26
N LYS A 48 4.50 -8.82 3.70
CA LYS A 48 3.67 -9.57 2.75
C LYS A 48 2.35 -10.02 3.38
N GLU A 49 2.39 -10.49 4.61
CA GLU A 49 1.24 -10.95 5.38
C GLU A 49 0.25 -9.81 5.61
N THR A 50 0.78 -8.61 5.91
CA THR A 50 -0.03 -7.39 6.07
C THR A 50 -0.72 -7.00 4.75
N ALA A 51 -0.01 -7.12 3.62
CA ALA A 51 -0.58 -6.85 2.30
C ALA A 51 -1.66 -7.89 1.93
N LYS A 52 -1.42 -9.19 2.19
CA LYS A 52 -2.39 -10.27 1.95
C LYS A 52 -3.67 -10.07 2.73
N LEU A 53 -3.57 -9.80 4.04
CA LEU A 53 -4.71 -9.49 4.89
C LEU A 53 -5.56 -8.34 4.33
N ALA A 54 -4.91 -7.28 3.83
CA ALA A 54 -5.61 -6.15 3.24
C ALA A 54 -6.30 -6.54 1.92
N LEU A 55 -5.61 -7.26 1.03
CA LEU A 55 -6.17 -7.74 -0.23
C LEU A 55 -7.39 -8.65 -0.01
N GLU A 56 -7.31 -9.56 0.95
CA GLU A 56 -8.43 -10.43 1.36
C GLU A 56 -9.63 -9.59 1.85
N LYS A 57 -9.38 -8.58 2.70
CA LYS A 57 -10.42 -7.69 3.20
C LYS A 57 -11.07 -6.85 2.09
N PHE A 58 -10.30 -6.45 1.08
CA PHE A 58 -10.81 -5.75 -0.10
C PHE A 58 -11.48 -6.69 -1.11
N LYS A 59 -11.49 -8.00 -0.86
CA LYS A 59 -12.00 -9.04 -1.76
C LYS A 59 -11.28 -9.06 -3.11
N ALA A 60 -9.98 -8.79 -3.11
CA ALA A 60 -9.15 -8.87 -4.31
C ALA A 60 -8.86 -10.33 -4.67
N ASN A 61 -8.88 -10.67 -5.96
CA ASN A 61 -8.38 -11.96 -6.44
C ASN A 61 -6.87 -11.86 -6.61
N PHE A 62 -6.11 -12.71 -5.90
CA PHE A 62 -4.66 -12.71 -6.01
C PHE A 62 -4.06 -14.11 -5.88
N GLU A 63 -2.96 -14.32 -6.61
CA GLU A 63 -2.13 -15.52 -6.53
C GLU A 63 -0.82 -15.21 -5.80
N ASP A 64 -0.42 -16.09 -4.91
CA ASP A 64 0.86 -16.02 -4.20
C ASP A 64 1.93 -16.85 -4.94
N LYS A 65 2.96 -16.18 -5.46
CA LYS A 65 4.08 -16.81 -6.20
C LYS A 65 5.37 -16.91 -5.37
N GLY A 66 5.27 -16.80 -4.05
CA GLY A 66 6.43 -16.79 -3.16
C GLY A 66 6.98 -15.38 -2.95
N ASP A 67 7.74 -14.84 -3.90
CA ASP A 67 8.41 -13.53 -3.72
C ASP A 67 7.54 -12.34 -4.15
N PHE A 68 6.43 -12.62 -4.83
CA PHE A 68 5.48 -11.62 -5.29
C PHE A 68 4.05 -12.15 -5.29
N LEU A 69 3.09 -11.23 -5.33
CA LEU A 69 1.68 -11.50 -5.57
C LEU A 69 1.30 -11.01 -6.98
N ILE A 70 0.46 -11.77 -7.66
CA ILE A 70 -0.25 -11.33 -8.86
C ILE A 70 -1.68 -11.05 -8.44
N VAL A 71 -2.14 -9.81 -8.61
CA VAL A 71 -3.54 -9.42 -8.38
C VAL A 71 -4.21 -9.27 -9.73
N SER A 72 -5.36 -9.91 -9.92
CA SER A 72 -6.11 -9.87 -11.18
C SER A 72 -7.60 -9.59 -10.93
N GLY A 73 -8.32 -9.20 -11.98
CA GLY A 73 -9.76 -8.94 -11.95
C GLY A 73 -10.14 -7.68 -12.69
N GLU A 74 -11.43 -7.51 -12.97
CA GLU A 74 -11.95 -6.31 -13.64
C GLU A 74 -11.83 -5.05 -12.77
N ASP A 75 -11.89 -5.20 -11.43
CA ASP A 75 -11.81 -4.12 -10.46
C ASP A 75 -10.43 -3.99 -9.79
N VAL A 76 -9.39 -4.63 -10.34
CA VAL A 76 -8.05 -4.70 -9.74
C VAL A 76 -7.48 -3.32 -9.41
N ASP A 77 -7.71 -2.32 -10.25
CA ASP A 77 -7.21 -0.96 -10.01
C ASP A 77 -7.87 -0.30 -8.80
N GLU A 78 -9.13 -0.59 -8.52
CA GLU A 78 -9.81 -0.13 -7.31
C GLU A 78 -9.19 -0.75 -6.05
N LYS A 79 -8.90 -2.07 -6.11
CA LYS A 79 -8.24 -2.78 -5.01
C LYS A 79 -6.82 -2.27 -4.76
N ILE A 80 -6.07 -2.00 -5.82
CA ILE A 80 -4.73 -1.43 -5.72
C ILE A 80 -4.75 -0.01 -5.16
N ARG A 81 -5.71 0.84 -5.56
CA ARG A 81 -5.86 2.17 -4.95
C ARG A 81 -6.11 2.07 -3.45
N ARG A 82 -7.00 1.18 -3.00
CA ARG A 82 -7.22 0.92 -1.57
C ARG A 82 -5.96 0.42 -0.88
N LEU A 83 -5.22 -0.49 -1.51
CA LEU A 83 -3.96 -1.00 -0.96
C LEU A 83 -2.90 0.10 -0.83
N VAL A 84 -2.80 1.04 -1.77
CA VAL A 84 -1.91 2.21 -1.66
C VAL A 84 -2.30 3.07 -0.46
N VAL A 85 -3.59 3.38 -0.31
CA VAL A 85 -4.08 4.18 0.83
C VAL A 85 -3.77 3.49 2.16
N PHE A 86 -4.12 2.21 2.26
CA PHE A 86 -3.87 1.41 3.46
C PHE A 86 -2.37 1.30 3.77
N SER A 87 -1.56 0.86 2.82
CA SER A 87 -0.12 0.64 3.02
C SER A 87 0.63 1.93 3.31
N GLY A 88 0.27 3.02 2.64
CA GLY A 88 0.81 4.36 2.84
C GLY A 88 0.65 4.86 4.26
N ALA A 89 -0.48 4.58 4.90
CA ALA A 89 -0.73 4.92 6.30
C ALA A 89 -0.24 3.83 7.28
N ARG A 90 -0.37 2.54 6.93
CA ARG A 90 -0.02 1.39 7.78
C ARG A 90 1.45 1.38 8.17
N GLN A 91 2.35 1.79 7.28
CA GLN A 91 3.80 1.88 7.56
C GLN A 91 4.19 2.91 8.64
N THR A 92 3.22 3.61 9.24
CA THR A 92 3.43 4.68 10.24
C THR A 92 2.77 4.36 11.59
N VAL A 93 2.23 3.15 11.76
CA VAL A 93 1.49 2.73 12.95
C VAL A 93 1.82 1.29 13.35
N ASP A 94 1.41 0.89 14.55
CA ASP A 94 1.48 -0.49 15.03
C ASP A 94 0.34 -1.37 14.45
N ASP A 95 0.31 -2.64 14.86
CA ASP A 95 -0.72 -3.60 14.40
C ASP A 95 -2.12 -3.24 14.88
N PHE A 96 -2.27 -2.69 16.09
CA PHE A 96 -3.57 -2.34 16.66
C PHE A 96 -4.23 -1.22 15.84
N LEU A 97 -3.53 -0.11 15.65
CA LEU A 97 -4.00 0.98 14.79
C LEU A 97 -4.05 0.56 13.32
N GLY A 98 -3.22 -0.39 12.91
CA GLY A 98 -3.26 -1.00 11.59
C GLY A 98 -4.60 -1.67 11.28
N ARG A 99 -5.24 -2.34 12.26
CA ARG A 99 -6.57 -2.93 12.10
C ARG A 99 -7.65 -1.86 11.92
N LEU A 100 -7.66 -0.83 12.76
CA LEU A 100 -8.59 0.31 12.62
C LEU A 100 -8.45 0.99 11.26
N LEU A 101 -7.21 1.17 10.80
CA LEU A 101 -6.93 1.73 9.49
C LEU A 101 -7.46 0.83 8.37
N LEU A 102 -7.28 -0.48 8.47
CA LEU A 102 -7.79 -1.42 7.47
C LEU A 102 -9.32 -1.35 7.37
N ASP A 103 -10.02 -1.36 8.51
CA ASP A 103 -11.49 -1.26 8.53
C ASP A 103 -11.95 0.09 7.96
N THR A 104 -11.25 1.19 8.29
CA THR A 104 -11.54 2.53 7.75
C THR A 104 -11.40 2.55 6.23
N VAL A 105 -10.28 2.06 5.68
CA VAL A 105 -10.04 2.05 4.22
C VAL A 105 -11.01 1.10 3.50
N THR A 106 -11.45 0.03 4.17
CA THR A 106 -12.46 -0.88 3.62
C THR A 106 -13.82 -0.20 3.48
N SER A 107 -14.20 0.65 4.45
CA SER A 107 -15.49 1.36 4.42
C SER A 107 -15.51 2.63 3.58
N MET A 108 -14.35 3.09 3.08
CA MET A 108 -14.28 4.29 2.24
C MET A 108 -15.05 4.11 0.92
N GLY A 109 -15.76 5.17 0.53
CA GLY A 109 -16.37 5.27 -0.80
C GLY A 109 -15.31 5.47 -1.90
N GLU A 110 -15.70 5.28 -3.16
CA GLU A 110 -14.78 5.38 -4.30
C GLU A 110 -14.11 6.75 -4.39
N VAL A 111 -14.86 7.84 -4.17
CA VAL A 111 -14.34 9.22 -4.19
C VAL A 111 -13.31 9.44 -3.09
N GLU A 112 -13.56 8.92 -1.88
CA GLU A 112 -12.61 9.04 -0.77
C GLU A 112 -11.31 8.27 -1.04
N VAL A 113 -11.43 7.05 -1.57
CA VAL A 113 -10.26 6.24 -1.96
C VAL A 113 -9.47 6.96 -3.05
N LEU A 114 -10.11 7.46 -4.09
CA LEU A 114 -9.45 8.20 -5.18
C LEU A 114 -8.75 9.45 -4.66
N PHE A 115 -9.40 10.21 -3.77
CA PHE A 115 -8.80 11.37 -3.13
C PHE A 115 -7.52 10.98 -2.39
N TRP A 116 -7.59 10.05 -1.45
CA TRP A 116 -6.41 9.66 -0.66
C TRP A 116 -5.32 9.00 -1.48
N TYR A 117 -5.70 8.16 -2.45
CA TYR A 117 -4.78 7.57 -3.41
C TYR A 117 -3.97 8.65 -4.12
N SER A 118 -4.64 9.68 -4.67
CA SER A 118 -3.96 10.78 -5.36
C SER A 118 -2.97 11.51 -4.45
N ARG A 119 -3.32 11.70 -3.17
CA ARG A 119 -2.43 12.35 -2.19
C ARG A 119 -1.19 11.49 -1.90
N PHE A 120 -1.37 10.18 -1.76
CA PHE A 120 -0.26 9.26 -1.52
C PHE A 120 0.67 9.14 -2.73
N ILE A 121 0.12 9.00 -3.94
CA ILE A 121 0.91 8.94 -5.17
C ILE A 121 1.72 10.23 -5.35
N ASN A 122 1.08 11.40 -5.27
CA ASN A 122 1.79 12.68 -5.42
C ASN A 122 2.93 12.85 -4.40
N ALA A 123 2.71 12.45 -3.15
CA ALA A 123 3.73 12.51 -2.12
C ALA A 123 4.90 11.54 -2.37
N TYR A 124 4.60 10.36 -2.92
CA TYR A 124 5.61 9.35 -3.26
C TYR A 124 6.39 9.69 -4.54
N GLU A 125 5.74 10.31 -5.52
CA GLU A 125 6.37 10.70 -6.78
C GLU A 125 7.33 11.87 -6.60
N GLY A 126 6.87 12.94 -5.96
CA GLY A 126 7.63 14.18 -5.78
C GLY A 126 8.46 14.26 -4.50
N GLY A 127 8.30 13.30 -3.58
CA GLY A 127 8.83 13.40 -2.22
C GLY A 127 9.54 12.15 -1.72
N ASP A 128 9.80 12.14 -0.41
CA ASP A 128 10.40 11.01 0.30
C ASP A 128 9.41 10.35 1.30
N TYR A 129 9.93 9.46 2.14
CA TYR A 129 9.13 8.81 3.19
C TYR A 129 8.38 9.79 4.09
N TRP A 130 8.94 10.97 4.37
CA TRP A 130 8.33 11.96 5.25
C TRP A 130 7.15 12.66 4.59
N ASP A 131 7.15 12.83 3.28
CA ASP A 131 6.01 13.37 2.54
C ASP A 131 4.84 12.40 2.57
N VAL A 132 5.09 11.11 2.36
CA VAL A 132 4.09 10.05 2.53
C VAL A 132 3.58 10.01 3.98
N ASN A 133 4.47 10.16 4.97
CA ASN A 133 4.09 10.21 6.39
C ASN A 133 3.21 11.42 6.73
N ARG A 134 3.42 12.58 6.09
CA ARG A 134 2.56 13.76 6.27
C ARG A 134 1.13 13.51 5.76
N VAL A 135 0.99 12.84 4.61
CA VAL A 135 -0.33 12.41 4.11
C VAL A 135 -0.97 11.40 5.07
N ALA A 136 -0.21 10.38 5.50
CA ALA A 136 -0.67 9.39 6.48
C ALA A 136 -1.16 10.05 7.78
N LYS A 137 -0.45 11.05 8.29
CA LYS A 137 -0.85 11.81 9.48
C LYS A 137 -2.18 12.52 9.25
N SER A 138 -2.36 13.16 8.09
CA SER A 138 -3.60 13.88 7.75
C SER A 138 -4.80 12.92 7.69
N LEU A 139 -4.64 11.76 7.06
CA LEU A 139 -5.65 10.70 7.03
C LEU A 139 -6.02 10.25 8.44
N LYS A 140 -5.01 9.89 9.25
CA LYS A 140 -5.24 9.44 10.64
C LYS A 140 -5.94 10.50 11.49
N THR A 141 -5.61 11.79 11.30
CA THR A 141 -6.30 12.88 11.98
C THR A 141 -7.76 12.99 11.56
N LEU A 142 -8.07 12.95 10.26
CA LEU A 142 -9.43 13.05 9.76
C LEU A 142 -10.32 11.92 10.29
N TYR A 143 -9.83 10.68 10.21
CA TYR A 143 -10.57 9.48 10.64
C TYR A 143 -10.37 9.13 12.12
N ARG A 144 -9.74 10.01 12.91
CA ARG A 144 -9.51 9.84 14.36
C ARG A 144 -8.81 8.51 14.72
N ILE A 145 -7.89 8.05 13.88
CA ILE A 145 -7.08 6.85 14.10
C ILE A 145 -5.97 7.19 15.09
N ARG A 146 -6.27 7.04 16.38
CA ARG A 146 -5.35 7.25 17.51
C ARG A 146 -5.74 6.35 18.67
N VAL A 147 -4.76 6.00 19.50
CA VAL A 147 -5.04 5.46 20.83
C VAL A 147 -5.76 6.56 21.61
N LYS A 148 -6.88 6.22 22.25
CA LYS A 148 -7.63 7.16 23.10
C LYS A 148 -6.82 7.50 24.35
#